data_AF-T1CJD1-F1
#
_entry.id   AF-T1CJD1-F1
#
_cell.length_a   1.000
_cell.length_b   1.000
_cell.length_c   1.000
_cell.angle_alpha   90.00
_cell.angle_beta   90.00
_cell.angle_gamma   90.00
#
_symmetry.space_group_name_H-M   'P 1'
#
loop_
_entity.id
_entity.type
_entity.pdbx_description
1 polymer ?
#
loop_
_entity_poly.entity_id
_entity_poly.type
_entity_poly.pdbx_seq_one_letter_code
_entity_poly.pdbx_strand_id
1 'polypeptide(L)' 'MLFCQVAHMNSLREVCLGLAGCESPLKHLGISTAPKKSTLAYANANRPWELYESIFMQLLEKCQAEAATRSRR' A
#
# COMPACT_ATOMS: atom_id res chain seq x y z
N MET A 1 -6.95 4.43 -2.36
CA MET A 1 -5.94 3.57 -1.70
C MET A 1 -5.05 4.45 -0.85
N LEU A 2 -5.00 4.24 0.47
CA LEU A 2 -4.24 5.06 1.42
C LEU A 2 -2.78 5.32 0.98
N PHE A 3 -2.12 4.28 0.47
CA PHE A 3 -0.74 4.38 -0.05
C PHE A 3 -0.60 5.38 -1.19
N CYS A 4 -1.59 5.49 -2.09
CA CYS A 4 -1.55 6.45 -3.20
C CYS A 4 -1.72 7.89 -2.72
N GLN A 5 -2.43 8.12 -1.61
CA GLN A 5 -2.55 9.46 -1.01
C GLN A 5 -1.21 9.89 -0.40
N VAL A 6 -0.52 8.97 0.29
CA VAL A 6 0.81 9.23 0.88
C VAL A 6 1.89 9.37 -0.19
N ALA A 7 1.83 8.55 -1.24
CA ALA A 7 2.81 8.54 -2.32
C ALA A 7 2.50 9.52 -3.46
N HIS A 8 1.45 10.36 -3.32
CA HIS A 8 0.98 11.30 -4.34
C HIS A 8 0.77 10.67 -5.74
N MET A 9 0.29 9.43 -5.78
CA MET A 9 -0.04 8.75 -7.03
C MET A 9 -1.48 9.02 -7.42
N ASN A 10 -1.67 9.64 -8.58
CA ASN A 10 -2.95 10.16 -9.07
C ASN A 10 -3.62 9.24 -10.09
N SER A 11 -2.93 8.19 -10.57
CA SER A 11 -3.52 7.23 -11.52
C SER A 11 -3.09 5.79 -11.26
N LEU A 12 -3.95 4.83 -11.65
CA LEU A 12 -3.60 3.40 -11.62
C LEU A 12 -2.36 3.08 -12.46
N ARG A 13 -2.07 3.89 -13.49
CA ARG A 13 -0.85 3.74 -14.29
C ARG A 13 0.39 4.05 -13.47
N GLU A 14 0.39 5.15 -12.72
CA GLU A 14 1.50 5.52 -11.84
C GLU A 14 1.72 4.47 -10.76
N VAL A 15 0.63 3.90 -10.21
CA VAL A 15 0.72 2.80 -9.24
C VAL A 15 1.38 1.56 -9.85
N CYS A 16 0.92 1.12 -11.02
CA CYS A 16 1.53 -0.04 -11.69
C CYS A 16 3.00 0.20 -12.07
N LEU A 17 3.35 1.41 -12.54
CA LEU A 17 4.72 1.77 -12.87
C LEU A 17 5.61 1.83 -11.62
N GLY A 18 5.13 2.43 -10.53
CA GLY A 18 5.84 2.47 -9.26
C GLY A 18 6.09 1.06 -8.71
N LEU A 19 5.08 0.17 -8.79
CA LEU A 19 5.24 -1.23 -8.41
C LEU A 19 6.25 -1.96 -9.31
N ALA A 20 6.24 -1.71 -10.63
CA ALA A 20 7.24 -2.27 -11.55
C ALA A 20 8.67 -1.77 -11.24
N GLY A 21 8.82 -0.56 -10.68
CA GLY A 21 10.11 -0.07 -10.20
C GLY A 21 10.60 -0.75 -8.91
N CYS A 22 9.70 -1.39 -8.15
CA CYS A 22 9.98 -2.00 -6.85
C CYS A 22 9.98 -3.53 -6.89
N GLU A 23 10.35 -4.16 -8.02
CA GLU A 23 10.28 -5.62 -8.19
C GLU A 23 11.05 -6.41 -7.12
N SER A 24 12.23 -5.97 -6.71
CA SER A 24 13.02 -6.68 -5.69
C SER A 24 12.31 -6.72 -4.32
N PRO A 25 11.86 -5.59 -3.74
CA PRO A 25 11.00 -5.60 -2.55
C PRO A 25 9.71 -6.42 -2.71
N LEU A 26 9.07 -6.36 -3.88
CA LEU A 26 7.81 -7.07 -4.13
C LEU A 26 7.98 -8.59 -4.13
N LYS A 27 9.11 -9.11 -4.61
CA LYS A 27 9.41 -10.54 -4.55
C LYS A 27 9.47 -11.07 -3.12
N HIS A 28 10.00 -10.28 -2.18
CA HIS A 28 10.00 -10.66 -0.75
C HIS A 28 8.58 -10.74 -0.16
N LEU A 29 7.62 -10.07 -0.77
CA LEU A 29 6.19 -10.12 -0.41
C LEU A 29 5.42 -11.20 -1.19
N GLY A 30 6.12 -12.07 -1.95
CA GLY A 30 5.51 -13.11 -2.77
C GLY A 30 4.92 -12.60 -4.09
N ILE A 31 5.15 -11.34 -4.45
CA ILE A 31 4.67 -10.73 -5.69
C ILE A 31 5.81 -10.79 -6.71
N SER A 32 5.75 -11.79 -7.59
CA SER A 32 6.79 -12.04 -8.59
C SER A 32 6.78 -11.05 -9.75
N THR A 33 5.62 -10.46 -10.05
CA THR A 33 5.43 -9.48 -11.11
C THR A 33 4.47 -8.40 -10.65
N ALA A 34 4.73 -7.15 -11.07
CA ALA A 34 3.83 -6.05 -10.75
C ALA A 34 2.44 -6.30 -11.35
N PRO A 35 1.36 -6.07 -10.60
CA PRO A 35 0.01 -6.33 -11.07
C PRO A 35 -0.35 -5.45 -12.26
N LYS A 36 -1.03 -6.04 -13.25
CA LYS A 36 -1.54 -5.31 -14.41
C LYS A 36 -2.60 -4.29 -13.97
N LYS A 37 -2.73 -3.20 -14.73
CA LYS A 37 -3.73 -2.14 -14.49
C LYS A 37 -5.15 -2.68 -14.35
N SER A 38 -5.57 -3.62 -15.22
CA SER A 38 -6.90 -4.22 -15.20
C SER A 38 -7.13 -5.07 -13.94
N THR A 39 -6.14 -5.87 -13.54
CA THR A 39 -6.18 -6.65 -12.30
C THR A 39 -6.30 -5.75 -11.07
N LEU A 40 -5.50 -4.67 -11.02
CA LEU A 40 -5.56 -3.70 -9.92
C LEU A 40 -6.90 -2.95 -9.89
N ALA A 41 -7.44 -2.57 -11.05
CA ALA A 41 -8.76 -1.92 -11.15
C ALA A 41 -9.88 -2.85 -10.65
N TYR A 42 -9.90 -4.11 -11.10
CA TYR A 42 -10.86 -5.11 -10.63
C TYR A 42 -10.75 -5.31 -9.11
N ALA A 43 -9.53 -5.49 -8.60
CA ALA A 43 -9.31 -5.66 -7.17
C ALA A 43 -9.79 -4.44 -6.36
N ASN A 44 -9.55 -3.22 -6.84
CA ASN A 44 -10.01 -2.01 -6.17
C ASN A 44 -11.54 -1.87 -6.17
N ALA A 45 -12.22 -2.32 -7.23
CA ALA A 45 -13.68 -2.27 -7.31
C ALA A 45 -14.36 -3.32 -6.42
N ASN A 46 -13.70 -4.45 -6.17
CA ASN A 46 -14.29 -5.59 -5.47
C ASN A 46 -13.75 -5.78 -4.04
N ARG A 47 -12.72 -5.03 -3.61
CA ARG A 47 -12.21 -5.14 -2.24
C ARG A 47 -13.22 -4.54 -1.26
N PRO A 48 -13.62 -5.28 -0.22
CA PRO A 48 -14.47 -4.75 0.84
C PRO A 48 -13.75 -3.61 1.56
N TRP A 49 -14.50 -2.62 2.04
CA TRP A 49 -13.93 -1.42 2.65
C TRP A 49 -13.27 -1.74 4.01
N GLU A 50 -13.76 -2.77 4.69
CA GLU A 50 -13.27 -3.34 5.95
C GLU A 50 -11.80 -3.76 5.86
N LEU A 51 -11.35 -4.17 4.67
CA LEU A 51 -9.93 -4.44 4.42
C LEU A 51 -9.08 -3.18 4.58
N TYR A 52 -9.55 -2.04 4.05
CA TYR A 52 -8.81 -0.79 4.15
C TYR A 52 -8.82 -0.24 5.58
N GLU A 53 -9.94 -0.38 6.29
CA GLU A 53 -10.06 -0.01 7.70
C GLU A 53 -9.09 -0.82 8.57
N SER A 54 -9.12 -2.16 8.45
CA SER A 54 -8.24 -3.03 9.23
C SER A 54 -6.75 -2.74 8.99
N ILE A 55 -6.35 -2.51 7.73
CA ILE A 55 -4.98 -2.12 7.39
C ILE A 55 -4.63 -0.76 8.01
N PHE A 56 -5.54 0.21 7.94
CA PHE A 56 -5.32 1.54 8.52
C PHE A 56 -5.10 1.46 10.04
N MET A 57 -5.95 0.73 10.76
CA MET A 57 -5.84 0.61 12.21
C MET A 57 -4.54 -0.07 12.64
N GLN A 58 -4.13 -1.13 11.93
CA GLN A 58 -2.83 -1.77 12.17
C GLN A 58 -1.64 -0.83 11.91
N LEU A 59 -1.73 0.02 10.88
CA LEU A 59 -0.69 1.01 10.58
C LEU A 59 -0.67 2.11 11.65
N LEU A 60 -1.83 2.60 12.07
CA LEU A 60 -1.98 3.62 13.10
C LEU A 60 -1.33 3.18 14.42
N GLU A 61 -1.61 1.95 14.86
CA GLU A 61 -1.04 1.38 16.07
C GLU A 61 0.49 1.37 16.02
N LYS A 62 1.08 0.93 14.91
CA LYS A 62 2.54 0.93 14.70
C LYS A 62 3.11 2.34 14.74
N CYS A 63 2.46 3.29 14.06
CA CYS A 63 2.89 4.69 14.05
C CYS A 63 2.85 5.31 15.46
N GLN A 64 1.82 5.01 16.25
CA GLN A 64 1.69 5.49 17.63
C GLN A 64 2.79 4.92 18.52
N ALA A 65 3.08 3.61 18.41
CA ALA A 65 4.16 2.97 19.16
C ALA A 65 5.54 3.57 18.83
N GLU A 66 5.82 3.78 17.54
CA GLU A 66 7.06 4.41 17.08
C GLU A 66 7.17 5.88 17.54
N ALA A 67 6.09 6.66 17.42
CA ALA A 67 6.06 8.05 17.86
C ALA A 67 6.28 8.18 19.37
N ALA A 68 5.64 7.32 20.18
CA ALA A 68 5.83 7.29 21.62
C ALA A 68 7.28 6.94 22.01
N THR A 69 7.93 6.04 21.26
CA THR A 69 9.33 5.68 21.46
C THR A 69 10.27 6.84 21.14
N ARG A 70 10.01 7.57 20.04
CA ARG A 70 10.80 8.73 19.63
C ARG A 70 10.62 9.94 20.55
N SER A 71 9.41 10.17 21.08
CA SER A 71 9.14 11.26 22.03
C SER A 71 9.81 11.06 23.39
N ARG A 72 10.29 9.86 23.70
CA ARG A 72 11.01 9.52 24.94
C ARG A 72 12.53 9.58 24.80
N ARG A 73 13.04 9.79 23.58
CA ARG A 73 14.45 10.08 23.30
C ARG A 73 14.65 11.58 23.16
#